data_AF-A0A7C4L6C0-F1
#
_entry.id   AF-A0A7C4L6C0-F1
#
_cell.length_a   1.000
_cell.length_b   1.000
_cell.length_c   1.000
_cell.angle_alpha   90.00
_cell.angle_beta   90.00
_cell.angle_gamma   90.00
#
_symmetry.space_group_name_H-M   'P 1'
#
loop_
_entity.id
_entity.type
_entity.pdbx_description
1 polymer ?
#
loop_
_entity_poly.entity_id
_entity_poly.type
_entity_poly.pdbx_seq_one_letter_code
_entity_poly.pdbx_strand_id
1 'polypeptide(L)'
;MKKFIFICFLLFASGIITAKEEKINIPLPNPTIKILYTIPGADYKSNQELFEIKPTPELYIDGILNEQIKTHPLIIRDKKSSIIAKIYFSYNNNGIYLLAEVNDKSPRLNNNTKEKINNGDSIELFFGFGRVYHIGIKATQKKELWNWTLQSNIDRDNTIIKKTKNGYIIESQIPWHNFMMGCLCSLRNKELNFNVIINNRTGDNKIIKYKWCDKDVDDKLEKCGYVIFR
;
A
#
# COMPACT_ATOMS: atom_id res chain seq x y z
N MET A 1 -18.56 36.70 -64.45
CA MET A 1 -17.62 35.78 -63.77
C MET A 1 -18.41 34.75 -62.98
N LYS A 2 -18.49 33.51 -63.47
CA LYS A 2 -19.22 32.39 -62.84
C LYS A 2 -18.27 31.63 -61.91
N LYS A 3 -18.60 31.49 -60.62
CA LYS A 3 -17.86 30.66 -59.67
C LYS A 3 -18.33 29.21 -59.77
N PHE A 4 -17.43 28.31 -60.11
CA PHE A 4 -17.63 26.86 -60.02
C PHE A 4 -17.37 26.40 -58.57
N ILE A 5 -18.31 25.67 -57.98
CA ILE A 5 -18.12 24.96 -56.72
C ILE A 5 -17.88 23.49 -57.08
N PHE A 6 -16.71 22.97 -56.75
CA PHE A 6 -16.38 21.56 -56.85
C PHE A 6 -16.88 20.84 -55.59
N ILE A 7 -17.89 19.99 -55.73
CA ILE A 7 -18.36 19.10 -54.67
C ILE A 7 -17.63 17.77 -54.84
N CYS A 8 -16.76 17.43 -53.90
CA CYS A 8 -16.06 16.16 -53.86
C CYS A 8 -16.91 15.15 -53.07
N PHE A 9 -17.48 14.16 -53.76
CA PHE A 9 -18.16 13.02 -53.15
C PHE A 9 -17.11 11.99 -52.71
N LEU A 10 -16.97 11.76 -51.40
CA LEU A 10 -16.23 10.63 -50.83
C LEU A 10 -17.23 9.55 -50.43
N LEU A 11 -17.33 8.51 -51.26
CA LEU A 11 -18.00 7.25 -50.93
C LEU A 11 -17.10 6.45 -49.97
N PHE A 12 -17.51 6.35 -48.70
CA PHE A 12 -16.96 5.34 -47.79
C PHE A 12 -17.81 4.07 -47.88
N ALA A 13 -17.22 3.01 -48.46
CA ALA A 13 -17.77 1.68 -48.38
C ALA A 13 -17.61 1.15 -46.94
N SER A 14 -18.74 0.86 -46.29
CA SER A 14 -18.81 0.26 -44.96
C SER A 14 -18.47 -1.23 -45.02
N GLY A 15 -17.19 -1.57 -44.81
CA GLY A 15 -16.76 -2.92 -44.50
C GLY A 15 -16.85 -3.19 -43.00
N ILE A 16 -17.81 -4.02 -42.58
CA ILE A 16 -17.88 -4.54 -41.20
C ILE A 16 -16.83 -5.65 -41.08
N ILE A 17 -15.70 -5.36 -40.45
CA ILE A 17 -14.73 -6.37 -40.04
C ILE A 17 -15.10 -6.80 -38.63
N THR A 18 -15.76 -7.95 -38.48
CA THR A 18 -15.91 -8.62 -37.18
C THR A 18 -14.57 -9.26 -36.81
N ALA A 19 -13.78 -8.57 -35.98
CA ALA A 19 -12.62 -9.16 -35.33
C ALA A 19 -13.10 -10.17 -34.28
N LYS A 20 -12.82 -11.45 -34.53
CA LYS A 20 -13.06 -12.53 -33.56
C LYS A 20 -11.95 -12.45 -32.51
N GLU A 21 -12.26 -11.98 -31.31
CA GLU A 21 -11.32 -11.98 -30.19
C GLU A 21 -11.01 -13.42 -29.79
N GLU A 22 -9.82 -13.88 -30.17
CA GLU A 22 -9.26 -15.13 -29.69
C GLU A 22 -8.71 -14.90 -28.28
N LYS A 23 -9.39 -15.41 -27.26
CA LYS A 23 -8.91 -15.37 -25.88
C LYS A 23 -7.68 -16.27 -25.74
N ILE A 24 -6.50 -15.68 -25.90
CA ILE A 24 -5.23 -16.33 -25.57
C ILE A 24 -5.16 -16.43 -24.06
N ASN A 25 -5.36 -17.64 -23.54
CA ASN A 25 -5.26 -17.94 -22.12
C ASN A 25 -3.77 -18.11 -21.76
N ILE A 26 -3.09 -16.99 -21.48
CA ILE A 26 -1.70 -17.01 -21.03
C ILE A 26 -1.71 -17.41 -19.54
N PRO A 27 -1.16 -18.57 -19.15
CA PRO A 27 -1.03 -18.90 -17.74
C PRO A 27 -0.13 -17.86 -17.06
N LEU A 28 -0.66 -17.18 -16.05
CA LEU A 28 0.11 -16.27 -15.21
C LEU A 28 1.26 -17.06 -14.57
N PRO A 29 2.51 -16.59 -14.66
CA PRO A 29 3.63 -17.25 -14.00
C PRO A 29 3.35 -17.26 -12.49
N ASN A 30 3.42 -18.45 -11.90
CA ASN A 30 3.36 -18.62 -10.46
C ASN A 30 4.62 -17.97 -9.85
N PRO A 31 4.52 -16.85 -9.10
CA PRO A 31 5.69 -16.18 -8.58
C PRO A 31 6.14 -16.95 -7.33
N THR A 32 6.86 -18.05 -7.54
CA THR A 32 7.64 -18.65 -6.46
C THR A 32 8.82 -17.72 -6.19
N ILE A 33 8.62 -16.74 -5.31
CA ILE A 33 9.70 -15.92 -4.77
C ILE A 33 10.58 -16.85 -3.93
N LYS A 34 11.62 -17.43 -4.54
CA LYS A 34 12.74 -17.99 -3.78
C LYS A 34 13.61 -16.83 -3.35
N ILE A 35 13.51 -16.46 -2.08
CA ILE A 35 14.43 -15.53 -1.43
C ILE A 35 15.78 -16.27 -1.28
N LEU A 36 16.81 -15.78 -1.98
CA LEU A 36 18.19 -16.23 -1.81
C LEU A 36 19.10 -15.00 -1.85
N TYR A 37 19.25 -14.36 -0.69
CA TYR A 37 20.38 -13.50 -0.40
C TYR A 37 20.91 -13.88 0.98
N THR A 38 22.02 -14.60 1.01
CA THR A 38 22.80 -14.82 2.23
C THR A 38 23.66 -13.59 2.45
N ILE A 39 23.30 -12.76 3.44
CA ILE A 39 24.25 -11.84 4.06
C ILE A 39 25.06 -12.67 5.08
N PRO A 40 26.41 -12.68 5.02
CA PRO A 40 27.21 -13.40 6.01
C PRO A 40 26.94 -12.85 7.42
N GLY A 41 26.41 -13.70 8.31
CA GLY A 41 26.23 -13.39 9.73
C GLY A 41 24.80 -13.16 10.23
N ALA A 42 23.77 -13.24 9.37
CA ALA A 42 22.38 -13.25 9.82
C ALA A 42 21.87 -14.70 9.95
N ASP A 43 21.57 -15.14 11.18
CA ASP A 43 20.84 -16.38 11.46
C ASP A 43 19.39 -16.22 11.01
N TYR A 44 19.15 -16.34 9.70
CA TYR A 44 17.80 -16.35 9.15
C TYR A 44 17.04 -17.56 9.66
N LYS A 45 15.94 -17.34 10.39
CA LYS A 45 14.89 -18.36 10.49
C LYS A 45 14.27 -18.46 9.09
N SER A 46 14.62 -19.52 8.36
CA SER A 46 14.44 -19.74 6.91
C SER A 46 13.04 -19.54 6.29
N ASN A 47 12.03 -19.09 7.04
CA ASN A 47 10.62 -19.05 6.63
C ASN A 47 9.97 -17.66 6.81
N GLN A 48 10.73 -16.59 6.99
CA GLN A 48 10.18 -15.22 7.15
C GLN A 48 10.39 -14.39 5.88
N GLU A 49 9.35 -13.69 5.45
CA GLU A 49 9.40 -12.82 4.27
C GLU A 49 10.25 -11.57 4.55
N LEU A 50 11.09 -11.18 3.59
CA LEU A 50 11.86 -9.94 3.64
C LEU A 50 11.34 -8.96 2.60
N PHE A 51 11.00 -7.75 3.03
CA PHE A 51 10.54 -6.65 2.18
C PHE A 51 11.59 -5.54 2.12
N GLU A 52 12.05 -5.19 0.92
CA GLU A 52 13.06 -4.13 0.74
C GLU A 52 12.41 -2.83 0.25
N ILE A 53 12.50 -1.78 1.06
CA ILE A 53 12.03 -0.43 0.70
C ILE A 53 13.21 0.37 0.14
N LYS A 54 13.02 0.94 -1.06
CA LYS A 54 14.00 1.78 -1.76
C LYS A 54 13.66 3.27 -1.65
N PRO A 55 14.67 4.15 -1.69
CA PRO A 55 14.49 5.58 -1.58
C PRO A 55 13.91 6.17 -2.87
N THR A 56 13.22 7.29 -2.71
CA THR A 56 12.75 8.16 -3.79
C THR A 56 13.12 9.61 -3.46
N PRO A 57 13.61 10.41 -4.43
CA PRO A 57 14.07 11.77 -4.16
C PRO A 57 12.92 12.73 -3.79
N GLU A 58 11.82 12.72 -4.55
CA GLU A 58 10.69 13.63 -4.36
C GLU A 58 9.37 12.87 -4.42
N LEU A 59 8.40 13.31 -3.61
CA LEU A 59 7.09 12.70 -3.45
C LEU A 59 6.06 13.81 -3.48
N TYR A 60 5.00 13.64 -4.26
CA TYR A 60 3.93 14.62 -4.35
C TYR A 60 2.61 13.96 -3.97
N ILE A 61 2.21 14.14 -2.70
CA ILE A 61 1.01 13.52 -2.17
C ILE A 61 -0.24 14.14 -2.81
N ASP A 62 -0.82 13.45 -3.80
CA ASP A 62 -1.97 13.92 -4.59
C ASP A 62 -3.08 12.87 -4.76
N GLY A 63 -2.87 11.65 -4.28
CA GLY A 63 -3.70 10.46 -4.37
C GLY A 63 -3.67 9.80 -5.75
N ILE A 64 -2.56 9.90 -6.48
CA ILE A 64 -2.31 9.27 -7.79
C ILE A 64 -0.91 8.65 -7.73
N LEU A 65 -0.78 7.37 -8.06
CA LEU A 65 0.53 6.74 -8.19
C LEU A 65 1.24 7.26 -9.44
N ASN A 66 2.03 8.32 -9.30
CA ASN A 66 2.81 8.92 -10.38
C ASN A 66 4.31 9.01 -10.02
N GLU A 67 4.67 8.70 -8.78
CA GLU A 67 6.02 8.65 -8.28
C GLU A 67 6.78 7.48 -8.91
N GLN A 68 8.08 7.71 -9.18
CA GLN A 68 8.99 6.68 -9.66
C GLN A 68 9.43 5.74 -8.53
N ILE A 69 8.47 5.06 -7.89
CA ILE A 69 8.72 4.14 -6.78
C ILE A 69 9.42 2.90 -7.32
N LYS A 70 10.65 2.67 -6.84
CA LYS A 70 11.48 1.52 -7.23
C LYS A 70 11.21 0.27 -6.39
N THR A 71 10.49 0.42 -5.30
CA THR A 71 10.07 -0.67 -4.40
C THR A 71 8.95 -1.46 -5.07
N HIS A 72 9.06 -2.78 -5.10
CA HIS A 72 7.94 -3.61 -5.54
C HIS A 72 6.78 -3.46 -4.55
N PRO A 73 5.51 -3.41 -5.01
CA PRO A 73 4.38 -3.29 -4.10
C PRO A 73 4.29 -4.48 -3.17
N LEU A 74 3.99 -4.22 -1.91
CA LEU A 74 3.55 -5.23 -0.96
C LEU A 74 2.12 -5.62 -1.29
N ILE A 75 1.86 -6.91 -1.43
CA ILE A 75 0.54 -7.44 -1.80
C ILE A 75 -0.08 -8.15 -0.61
N ILE A 76 -1.27 -7.71 -0.19
CA ILE A 76 -2.08 -8.38 0.83
C ILE A 76 -3.25 -9.08 0.14
N ARG A 77 -3.46 -10.36 0.47
CA ARG A 77 -4.52 -11.19 -0.10
C ARG A 77 -5.49 -11.68 0.98
N ASP A 78 -6.70 -12.02 0.57
CA ASP A 78 -7.61 -12.78 1.42
C ASP A 78 -7.33 -14.30 1.38
N LYS A 79 -8.08 -15.07 2.18
CA LYS A 79 -8.00 -16.53 2.21
C LYS A 79 -8.33 -17.20 0.87
N LYS A 80 -9.03 -16.49 -0.03
CA LYS A 80 -9.38 -16.95 -1.38
C LYS A 80 -8.37 -16.46 -2.43
N SER A 81 -7.22 -15.94 -1.99
CA SER A 81 -6.13 -15.40 -2.83
C SER A 81 -6.50 -14.14 -3.64
N SER A 82 -7.65 -13.51 -3.37
CA SER A 82 -8.01 -12.23 -3.97
C SER A 82 -7.14 -11.12 -3.40
N ILE A 83 -6.64 -10.22 -4.25
CA ILE A 83 -5.85 -9.07 -3.80
C ILE A 83 -6.78 -8.12 -3.04
N ILE A 84 -6.48 -7.88 -1.77
CA ILE A 84 -7.18 -6.92 -0.92
C ILE A 84 -6.47 -5.59 -0.95
N ALA A 85 -5.14 -5.57 -0.94
CA ALA A 85 -4.39 -4.33 -1.05
C ALA A 85 -3.12 -4.49 -1.87
N LYS A 86 -2.77 -3.44 -2.60
CA LYS A 86 -1.42 -3.19 -3.12
C LYS A 86 -0.87 -1.97 -2.41
N ILE A 87 0.30 -2.11 -1.80
CA ILE A 87 0.90 -1.04 -0.98
C ILE A 87 2.30 -0.75 -1.49
N TYR A 88 2.46 0.45 -2.03
CA TYR A 88 3.73 0.97 -2.50
C TYR A 88 4.39 1.71 -1.35
N PHE A 89 5.63 1.33 -1.06
CA PHE A 89 6.44 1.97 -0.03
C PHE A 89 7.65 2.64 -0.65
N SER A 90 8.00 3.80 -0.12
CA SER A 90 9.30 4.40 -0.36
C SER A 90 9.72 5.19 0.87
N TYR A 91 10.87 5.84 0.81
CA TYR A 91 11.32 6.70 1.86
C TYR A 91 12.24 7.79 1.31
N ASN A 92 12.40 8.86 2.07
CA ASN A 92 13.42 9.88 1.83
C ASN A 92 13.89 10.48 3.17
N ASN A 93 14.58 11.62 3.13
CA ASN A 93 15.06 12.28 4.35
C ASN A 93 13.93 12.84 5.23
N ASN A 94 12.71 13.00 4.71
CA ASN A 94 11.59 13.57 5.44
C ASN A 94 10.78 12.50 6.18
N GLY A 95 10.60 11.32 5.59
CA GLY A 95 9.80 10.27 6.20
C GLY A 95 9.64 9.00 5.37
N ILE A 96 8.73 8.16 5.84
CA ILE A 96 8.22 7.00 5.11
C ILE A 96 7.08 7.45 4.22
N TYR A 97 7.08 6.97 2.99
CA TYR A 97 5.97 7.10 2.06
C TYR A 97 5.20 5.80 1.95
N LEU A 98 3.88 5.92 1.91
CA LEU A 98 2.95 4.82 1.65
C LEU A 98 1.88 5.29 0.67
N LEU A 99 1.65 4.53 -0.39
CA LEU A 99 0.42 4.57 -1.19
C LEU A 99 -0.23 3.20 -1.18
N ALA A 100 -1.46 3.12 -0.71
CA ALA A 100 -2.23 1.90 -0.63
C ALA A 100 -3.47 1.99 -1.51
N GLU A 101 -3.59 1.05 -2.45
CA GLU A 101 -4.82 0.77 -3.19
C GLU A 101 -5.54 -0.39 -2.49
N VAL A 102 -6.69 -0.13 -1.88
CA VAL A 102 -7.45 -1.13 -1.13
C VAL A 102 -8.76 -1.44 -1.83
N ASN A 103 -9.01 -2.74 -2.04
CA ASN A 103 -10.28 -3.28 -2.51
C ASN A 103 -11.22 -3.51 -1.32
N ASP A 104 -12.30 -2.75 -1.30
CA ASP A 104 -13.29 -2.76 -0.23
C ASP A 104 -14.69 -2.47 -0.81
N LYS A 105 -15.64 -3.35 -0.53
CA LYS A 105 -17.01 -3.25 -1.03
C LYS A 105 -17.82 -2.18 -0.28
N SER A 106 -17.41 -1.82 0.93
CA SER A 106 -18.10 -0.85 1.78
C SER A 106 -17.11 0.19 2.31
N PRO A 107 -16.41 0.94 1.42
CA PRO A 107 -15.27 1.73 1.83
C PRO A 107 -15.68 2.94 2.66
N ARG A 108 -14.76 3.30 3.57
CA ARG A 108 -14.77 4.48 4.44
C ARG A 108 -15.74 4.40 5.62
N LEU A 109 -16.00 3.21 6.13
CA LEU A 109 -16.75 2.94 7.34
C LEU A 109 -15.85 3.03 8.59
N ASN A 110 -15.60 4.25 9.05
CA ASN A 110 -14.89 4.46 10.32
C ASN A 110 -15.28 5.78 11.01
N ASN A 111 -16.05 5.70 12.09
CA ASN A 111 -16.38 6.86 12.94
C ASN A 111 -15.55 6.90 14.22
N ASN A 112 -14.65 5.95 14.42
CA ASN A 112 -13.79 5.90 15.60
C ASN A 112 -12.64 6.91 15.48
N THR A 113 -11.98 7.16 16.60
CA THR A 113 -10.86 8.10 16.72
C THR A 113 -9.77 7.49 17.61
N LYS A 114 -8.58 8.08 17.56
CA LYS A 114 -7.42 7.75 18.40
C LYS A 114 -7.08 6.26 18.36
N GLU A 115 -6.93 5.63 19.52
CA GLU A 115 -6.58 4.22 19.64
C GLU A 115 -7.62 3.26 19.04
N LYS A 116 -8.83 3.75 18.77
CA LYS A 116 -9.94 2.96 18.24
C LYS A 116 -10.08 3.03 16.72
N ILE A 117 -9.20 3.73 15.99
CA ILE A 117 -9.29 3.79 14.52
C ILE A 117 -9.19 2.41 13.86
N ASN A 118 -8.61 1.41 14.53
CA ASN A 118 -8.58 0.02 14.07
C ASN A 118 -9.96 -0.69 14.10
N ASN A 119 -10.98 -0.11 14.73
CA ASN A 119 -12.36 -0.63 14.76
C ASN A 119 -13.23 -0.10 13.58
N GLY A 120 -12.59 0.18 12.46
CA GLY A 120 -13.20 0.62 11.22
C GLY A 120 -12.20 0.51 10.07
N ASP A 121 -12.55 1.05 8.91
CA ASP A 121 -11.62 1.06 7.77
C ASP A 121 -10.36 1.85 8.11
N SER A 122 -9.23 1.14 8.08
CA SER A 122 -7.93 1.71 8.41
C SER A 122 -6.78 0.82 7.91
N ILE A 123 -5.59 1.43 7.81
CA ILE A 123 -4.34 0.72 7.59
C ILE A 123 -3.49 0.87 8.85
N GLU A 124 -2.91 -0.21 9.35
CA GLU A 124 -1.94 -0.20 10.43
C GLU A 124 -0.56 -0.61 9.90
N LEU A 125 0.46 0.16 10.27
CA LEU A 125 1.86 -0.06 9.93
C LEU A 125 2.63 -0.38 11.21
N PHE A 126 3.36 -1.49 11.18
CA PHE A 126 4.19 -1.94 12.29
C PHE A 126 5.62 -2.14 11.82
N PHE A 127 6.58 -1.52 12.51
CA PHE A 127 7.99 -1.87 12.28
C PHE A 127 8.89 -1.61 13.49
N GLY A 128 10.01 -2.34 13.57
CA GLY A 128 11.10 -2.00 14.49
C GLY A 128 11.95 -3.19 14.95
N PHE A 129 12.96 -2.87 15.76
CA PHE A 129 13.90 -3.83 16.36
C PHE A 129 14.01 -3.50 17.87
N GLY A 130 13.58 -4.42 18.73
CA GLY A 130 13.43 -4.20 20.18
C GLY A 130 12.21 -3.33 20.53
N ARG A 131 12.13 -2.10 20.01
CA ARG A 131 10.93 -1.25 20.10
C ARG A 131 10.10 -1.37 18.83
N VAL A 132 8.78 -1.52 18.99
CA VAL A 132 7.82 -1.57 17.90
C VAL A 132 7.14 -0.21 17.72
N TYR A 133 7.24 0.34 16.52
CA TYR A 133 6.46 1.48 16.08
C TYR A 133 5.15 1.02 15.47
N HIS A 134 4.04 1.62 15.90
CA HIS A 134 2.70 1.26 15.47
C HIS A 134 1.91 2.52 15.12
N ILE A 135 1.65 2.69 13.82
CA ILE A 135 0.90 3.82 13.27
C ILE A 135 -0.35 3.31 12.59
N GLY A 136 -1.44 4.05 12.68
CA GLY A 136 -2.68 3.76 11.99
C GLY A 136 -3.15 4.95 11.18
N ILE A 137 -3.69 4.67 10.00
CA ILE A 137 -4.23 5.65 9.08
C ILE A 137 -5.71 5.34 8.89
N LYS A 138 -6.57 6.20 9.40
CA LYS A 138 -8.03 6.07 9.26
C LYS A 138 -8.45 6.33 7.81
N ALA A 139 -9.15 5.38 7.19
CA ALA A 139 -9.52 5.43 5.78
C ALA A 139 -10.82 6.22 5.51
N THR A 140 -10.94 7.49 5.92
CA THR A 140 -12.16 8.30 5.69
C THR A 140 -11.85 9.74 5.28
N GLN A 141 -12.86 10.52 4.86
CA GLN A 141 -12.67 11.96 4.55
C GLN A 141 -12.20 12.75 5.78
N LYS A 142 -12.73 12.42 6.97
CA LYS A 142 -12.22 12.96 8.22
C LYS A 142 -10.98 12.16 8.60
N LYS A 143 -9.87 12.50 7.95
CA LYS A 143 -8.58 11.84 8.13
C LYS A 143 -8.12 11.98 9.58
N GLU A 144 -7.50 10.90 10.07
CA GLU A 144 -6.88 10.84 11.38
C GLU A 144 -5.77 9.80 11.30
N LEU A 145 -4.58 10.19 11.72
CA LEU A 145 -3.45 9.29 11.83
C LEU A 145 -3.06 9.22 13.31
N TRP A 146 -3.02 8.00 13.84
CA TRP A 146 -2.76 7.75 15.25
C TRP A 146 -1.47 6.96 15.42
N ASN A 147 -0.71 7.34 16.44
CA ASN A 147 0.52 6.68 16.83
C ASN A 147 0.31 6.01 18.18
N TRP A 148 0.14 4.69 18.20
CA TRP A 148 -0.02 3.93 19.43
C TRP A 148 1.27 3.89 20.26
N THR A 149 2.43 4.05 19.63
CA THR A 149 3.71 4.07 20.35
C THR A 149 3.92 5.36 21.14
N LEU A 150 3.39 6.48 20.65
CA LEU A 150 3.45 7.79 21.31
C LEU A 150 2.16 8.19 22.03
N GLN A 151 1.08 7.44 21.82
CA GLN A 151 -0.27 7.78 22.29
C GLN A 151 -0.70 9.20 21.84
N SER A 152 -0.43 9.52 20.57
CA SER A 152 -0.68 10.84 19.99
C SER A 152 -1.09 10.76 18.53
N ASN A 153 -1.64 11.87 18.01
CA ASN A 153 -1.76 12.04 16.56
C ASN A 153 -0.37 12.18 15.92
N ILE A 154 -0.30 11.91 14.61
CA ILE A 154 0.88 12.19 13.78
C ILE A 154 1.01 13.70 13.58
N ASP A 155 2.19 14.25 13.89
CA ASP A 155 2.53 15.64 13.58
C ASP A 155 2.89 15.79 12.10
N ARG A 156 2.52 16.94 11.52
CA ARG A 156 2.70 17.31 10.10
C ARG A 156 2.15 16.26 9.14
N ASP A 157 0.95 15.77 9.42
CA ASP A 157 0.23 14.83 8.56
C ASP A 157 0.08 15.36 7.12
N ASN A 158 0.73 14.66 6.19
CA ASN A 158 0.55 14.84 4.75
C ASN A 158 -0.07 13.58 4.15
N THR A 159 -1.39 13.47 4.28
CA THR A 159 -2.18 12.33 3.80
C THR A 159 -3.40 12.78 2.98
N ILE A 160 -3.62 12.06 1.87
CA ILE A 160 -4.81 12.14 1.03
C ILE A 160 -5.52 10.78 1.03
N ILE A 161 -6.86 10.85 1.05
CA ILE A 161 -7.72 9.67 1.03
C ILE A 161 -8.79 9.87 -0.03
N LYS A 162 -8.84 8.96 -1.00
CA LYS A 162 -9.81 8.98 -2.10
C LYS A 162 -10.65 7.72 -2.09
N LYS A 163 -11.95 7.86 -2.29
CA LYS A 163 -12.82 6.71 -2.60
C LYS A 163 -12.61 6.33 -4.07
N THR A 164 -12.55 5.05 -4.36
CA THR A 164 -12.55 4.52 -5.73
C THR A 164 -13.83 3.72 -5.99
N LYS A 165 -14.01 3.25 -7.22
CA LYS A 165 -15.15 2.37 -7.57
C LYS A 165 -15.16 1.07 -6.75
N ASN A 166 -13.98 0.55 -6.43
CA ASN A 166 -13.81 -0.78 -5.84
C ASN A 166 -13.27 -0.74 -4.39
N GLY A 167 -13.15 0.46 -3.80
CA GLY A 167 -12.62 0.63 -2.45
C GLY A 167 -12.07 2.04 -2.22
N TYR A 168 -10.80 2.17 -1.87
CA TYR A 168 -10.17 3.45 -1.58
C TYR A 168 -8.66 3.47 -1.86
N ILE A 169 -8.12 4.67 -2.00
CA ILE A 169 -6.69 4.97 -2.04
C ILE A 169 -6.35 5.79 -0.81
N ILE A 170 -5.27 5.40 -0.13
CA ILE A 170 -4.60 6.23 0.88
C ILE A 170 -3.21 6.51 0.36
N GLU A 171 -2.82 7.78 0.36
CA GLU A 171 -1.45 8.17 0.10
C GLU A 171 -0.97 9.07 1.23
N SER A 172 0.17 8.74 1.82
CA SER A 172 0.67 9.37 3.04
C SER A 172 2.18 9.45 3.06
N GLN A 173 2.70 10.58 3.54
CA GLN A 173 4.07 10.70 4.03
C GLN A 173 4.05 10.85 5.54
N ILE A 174 4.66 9.91 6.26
CA ILE A 174 4.78 9.91 7.73
C ILE A 174 6.19 10.38 8.11
N PRO A 175 6.34 11.58 8.71
CA PRO A 175 7.65 12.13 9.04
C PRO A 175 8.44 11.30 10.08
N TRP A 176 9.77 11.25 9.95
CA TRP A 176 10.63 10.42 10.82
C TRP A 176 10.49 10.70 12.32
N HIS A 177 10.29 11.97 12.70
CA HIS A 177 10.16 12.36 14.10
C HIS A 177 8.98 11.69 14.82
N ASN A 178 7.94 11.28 14.08
CA ASN A 178 6.82 10.53 14.64
C ASN A 178 7.21 9.13 15.13
N PHE A 179 8.39 8.63 14.77
CA PHE A 179 8.92 7.37 15.27
C PHE A 179 9.88 7.58 16.45
N MET A 180 9.94 8.75 17.08
CA MET A 180 11.02 9.11 18.02
C MET A 180 12.42 8.91 17.42
N MET A 181 12.52 9.08 16.10
CA MET A 181 13.74 8.94 15.34
C MET A 181 14.09 10.29 14.73
N GLY A 182 15.30 10.77 14.98
CA GLY A 182 15.77 12.01 14.36
C GLY A 182 16.02 11.87 12.85
N CYS A 183 16.42 10.68 12.39
CA CYS A 183 16.59 10.34 10.97
C CYS A 183 16.54 8.82 10.73
N LEU A 184 16.43 8.42 9.46
CA LEU A 184 16.54 7.02 9.02
C LEU A 184 17.93 6.40 9.26
N CYS A 185 18.95 7.21 9.51
CA CYS A 185 20.35 6.77 9.56
C CYS A 185 20.59 5.56 10.48
N SER A 186 19.82 5.44 11.56
CA SER A 186 19.91 4.34 12.52
C SER A 186 19.15 3.07 12.13
N LEU A 187 18.34 3.08 11.07
CA LEU A 187 17.57 1.94 10.54
C LEU A 187 18.07 1.45 9.18
N ARG A 188 18.81 2.28 8.44
CA ARG A 188 19.26 1.94 7.11
C ARG A 188 20.08 0.65 7.12
N ASN A 189 19.79 -0.25 6.18
CA ASN A 189 20.40 -1.57 6.05
C ASN A 189 20.25 -2.48 7.28
N LYS A 190 19.34 -2.17 8.22
CA LYS A 190 18.99 -3.06 9.32
C LYS A 190 17.71 -3.81 9.01
N GLU A 191 17.66 -5.06 9.45
CA GLU A 191 16.45 -5.86 9.44
C GLU A 191 15.58 -5.47 10.63
N LEU A 192 14.38 -4.99 10.32
CA LEU A 192 13.38 -4.63 11.31
C LEU A 192 12.22 -5.60 11.18
N ASN A 193 11.63 -6.02 12.29
CA ASN A 193 10.37 -6.75 12.22
C ASN A 193 9.32 -5.85 11.56
N PHE A 194 8.44 -6.43 10.75
CA PHE A 194 7.52 -5.67 9.89
C PHE A 194 6.16 -6.36 9.74
N ASN A 195 5.10 -5.56 9.78
CA ASN A 195 3.77 -5.98 9.36
C ASN A 195 2.94 -4.80 8.85
N VAL A 196 1.98 -5.10 8.00
CA VAL A 196 0.92 -4.18 7.58
C VAL A 196 -0.42 -4.89 7.75
N ILE A 197 -1.38 -4.20 8.35
CA ILE A 197 -2.75 -4.70 8.56
C ILE A 197 -3.74 -3.77 7.88
N ILE A 198 -4.66 -4.35 7.10
CA ILE A 198 -5.84 -3.67 6.59
C ILE A 198 -7.01 -4.07 7.47
N ASN A 199 -7.57 -3.11 8.20
CA ASN A 199 -8.85 -3.28 8.88
C ASN A 199 -9.94 -2.88 7.90
N ASN A 200 -10.87 -3.80 7.66
CA ASN A 200 -12.03 -3.59 6.79
C ASN A 200 -13.30 -3.79 7.61
N ARG A 201 -14.12 -2.74 7.72
CA ARG A 201 -15.44 -2.78 8.31
C ARG A 201 -16.47 -3.06 7.24
N THR A 202 -17.14 -4.19 7.36
CA THR A 202 -18.24 -4.56 6.49
C THR A 202 -19.53 -3.82 6.88
N GLY A 203 -20.50 -3.77 5.96
CA GLY A 203 -21.76 -3.03 6.15
C GLY A 203 -22.63 -3.52 7.32
N ASP A 204 -22.37 -4.74 7.82
CA ASP A 204 -22.98 -5.34 9.02
C ASP A 204 -22.18 -5.02 10.31
N ASN A 205 -21.26 -4.05 10.27
CA ASN A 205 -20.39 -3.62 11.36
C ASN A 205 -19.35 -4.64 11.84
N LYS A 206 -19.14 -5.74 11.13
CA LYS A 206 -18.04 -6.67 11.42
C LYS A 206 -16.70 -6.09 10.95
N ILE A 207 -15.63 -6.33 11.71
CA ILE A 207 -14.25 -6.00 11.33
C ILE A 207 -13.54 -7.26 10.82
N ILE A 208 -12.96 -7.17 9.64
CA ILE A 208 -12.09 -8.19 9.05
C ILE A 208 -10.69 -7.59 8.96
N LYS A 209 -9.70 -8.30 9.51
CA LYS A 209 -8.29 -7.92 9.42
C LYS A 209 -7.58 -8.74 8.36
N TYR A 210 -6.93 -8.08 7.42
CA TYR A 210 -6.03 -8.71 6.45
C TYR A 210 -4.61 -8.30 6.76
N LYS A 211 -3.71 -9.27 6.92
CA LYS A 211 -2.33 -9.03 7.34
C LYS A 211 -1.38 -9.42 6.22
N TRP A 212 -0.24 -8.74 6.15
CA TRP A 212 0.82 -9.16 5.23
C TRP A 212 1.46 -10.48 5.71
N CYS A 213 1.83 -10.57 6.98
CA CYS A 213 2.35 -11.81 7.58
C CYS A 213 1.26 -12.54 8.39
N ASP A 214 1.08 -13.81 8.06
CA ASP A 214 -0.07 -14.63 8.49
C ASP A 214 0.19 -15.35 9.82
N LYS A 215 0.47 -14.59 10.88
CA LYS A 215 0.55 -15.18 12.23
C LYS A 215 -0.48 -14.56 13.15
N ASP A 216 -1.28 -15.44 13.74
CA ASP A 216 -2.43 -15.18 14.62
C ASP A 216 -2.13 -14.42 15.92
N VAL A 217 -1.01 -13.69 16.00
CA VAL A 217 -0.61 -12.96 17.18
C VAL A 217 -0.44 -11.50 16.80
N ASP A 218 -1.48 -10.71 17.07
CA ASP A 218 -1.55 -9.26 16.80
C ASP A 218 -0.35 -8.49 17.41
N ASP A 219 0.35 -9.08 18.39
CA ASP A 219 1.36 -8.38 19.20
C ASP A 219 2.79 -8.96 19.13
N LYS A 220 3.05 -10.01 18.33
CA LYS A 220 4.39 -10.63 18.25
C LYS A 220 5.03 -10.45 16.87
N LEU A 221 5.49 -9.24 16.61
CA LEU A 221 6.22 -8.87 15.39
C LEU A 221 7.42 -9.78 15.07
N GLU A 222 8.08 -10.34 16.09
CA GLU A 222 9.20 -11.27 15.92
C GLU A 222 8.86 -12.52 15.10
N LYS A 223 7.57 -12.84 14.96
CA LYS A 223 7.12 -13.98 14.17
C LYS A 223 6.70 -13.58 12.76
N CYS A 224 6.65 -12.31 12.43
CA CYS A 224 6.08 -11.82 11.18
C CYS A 224 7.09 -11.88 10.01
N GLY A 225 7.18 -10.84 9.18
CA GLY A 225 8.27 -10.65 8.22
C GLY A 225 9.26 -9.58 8.67
N TYR A 226 10.23 -9.30 7.81
CA TYR A 226 11.23 -8.27 8.00
C TYR A 226 11.11 -7.18 6.94
N VAL A 227 11.55 -5.98 7.28
CA VAL A 227 11.76 -4.87 6.34
C VAL A 227 13.19 -4.35 6.44
N ILE A 228 13.78 -3.99 5.30
CA ILE A 228 15.04 -3.27 5.22
C ILE A 228 14.85 -2.01 4.38
N PHE A 229 15.33 -0.87 4.89
CA PHE A 229 15.46 0.38 4.13
C PHE A 229 16.85 0.42 3.48
N ARG A 230 16.93 0.34 2.14
CA ARG A 230 18.19 0.23 1.36
C ARG A 230 18.72 1.59 0.89
#